data_AF-A0A1C0U1C9-F1
#
_entry.id   AF-A0A1C0U1C9-F1
#
_cell.length_a   1.000
_cell.length_b   1.000
_cell.length_c   1.000
_cell.angle_alpha   90.00
_cell.angle_beta   90.00
_cell.angle_gamma   90.00
#
_symmetry.space_group_name_H-M   'P 1'
#
loop_
_entity.id
_entity.type
_entity.pdbx_description
1 polymer ?
#
loop_
_entity_poly.entity_id
_entity_poly.type
_entity_poly.pdbx_seq_one_letter_code
_entity_poly.pdbx_strand_id
1 'polypeptide(L)'
;MWNIPAEFMKMKKLHKVPLSKAALQILESVKTISGHREWVFPSIKAPLNHMHEQTANAAIIRMGFGGELVAHGMRSIARTKE
;
A
#
# COMPACT_ATOMS: atom_id res chain seq x y z
N MET A 1 -13.85 -5.43 1.02
CA MET A 1 -13.99 -4.01 0.65
C MET A 1 -13.11 -3.19 1.56
N TRP A 2 -12.20 -2.36 1.04
CA TRP A 2 -11.46 -1.42 1.87
C TRP A 2 -12.17 -0.07 1.88
N ASN A 3 -12.54 0.40 3.07
CA ASN A 3 -13.21 1.68 3.25
C ASN A 3 -12.21 2.67 3.84
N ILE A 4 -11.88 3.72 3.09
CA ILE A 4 -11.01 4.81 3.54
C ILE A 4 -11.91 5.95 4.05
N PRO A 5 -11.80 6.32 5.34
CA PRO A 5 -12.60 7.39 5.93
C PRO A 5 -12.44 8.71 5.17
N ALA A 6 -13.51 9.49 5.15
CA ALA A 6 -13.57 10.77 4.46
C ALA A 6 -12.52 11.77 4.96
N GLU A 7 -12.13 11.70 6.24
CA GLU A 7 -11.12 12.58 6.86
C GLU A 7 -9.74 12.48 6.20
N PHE A 8 -9.40 11.32 5.65
CA PHE A 8 -8.12 11.09 4.98
C PHE A 8 -8.16 11.45 3.48
N MET A 9 -9.34 11.78 2.95
CA MET A 9 -9.55 12.00 1.52
C MET A 9 -9.66 13.50 1.20
N LYS A 10 -8.95 13.94 0.16
CA LYS A 10 -8.96 15.35 -0.30
C LYS A 10 -10.38 15.90 -0.57
N MET A 11 -11.27 15.05 -1.09
CA MET A 11 -12.65 15.44 -1.43
C MET A 11 -13.66 15.20 -0.30
N LYS A 12 -13.20 14.87 0.92
CA LYS A 12 -14.02 14.58 2.11
C LYS A 12 -15.19 13.61 1.85
N LYS A 13 -14.98 12.64 0.96
CA LYS A 13 -15.95 11.59 0.63
C LYS A 13 -15.36 10.24 1.00
N LEU A 14 -16.18 9.38 1.60
CA LEU A 14 -15.83 7.99 1.86
C LEU A 14 -15.39 7.33 0.54
N HIS A 15 -14.17 6.79 0.52
CA HIS A 15 -13.64 6.11 -0.65
C HIS A 15 -13.65 4.60 -0.41
N LYS A 16 -14.36 3.88 -1.27
CA LYS A 16 -14.47 2.43 -1.19
C LYS A 16 -13.63 1.83 -2.31
N VAL A 17 -12.63 1.03 -1.95
CA VAL A 17 -11.74 0.35 -2.89
C VAL A 17 -12.05 -1.15 -2.83
N PRO A 18 -12.61 -1.74 -3.90
CA PRO A 18 -12.72 -3.20 -3.98
C PRO A 18 -11.31 -3.80 -4.10
N LEU A 19 -11.03 -4.82 -3.30
CA LEU A 19 -9.78 -5.55 -3.36
C LEU A 19 -10.00 -6.80 -4.21
N SER A 20 -9.10 -7.05 -5.15
CA SER A 20 -9.09 -8.29 -5.93
C SER A 20 -8.73 -9.49 -5.04
N LYS A 21 -9.03 -10.70 -5.51
CA LYS A 21 -8.63 -11.94 -4.82
C LYS A 21 -7.11 -12.00 -4.59
N ALA A 22 -6.33 -11.59 -5.59
CA ALA A 22 -4.87 -11.53 -5.48
C ALA A 22 -4.40 -10.55 -4.40
N ALA A 23 -5.01 -9.36 -4.30
CA ALA A 23 -4.69 -8.40 -3.25
C ALA A 23 -5.01 -8.95 -1.86
N LEU A 24 -6.14 -9.65 -1.70
CA LEU A 24 -6.51 -10.30 -0.44
C LEU A 24 -5.52 -11.39 -0.05
N GLN A 25 -5.05 -12.22 -0.99
CA GLN A 25 -4.04 -13.25 -0.72
C GLN A 25 -2.73 -12.65 -0.21
N ILE A 26 -2.29 -11.53 -0.80
CA ILE A 26 -1.10 -10.82 -0.34
C ILE A 26 -1.29 -10.32 1.09
N LEU A 27 -2.45 -9.75 1.42
CA LEU A 27 -2.75 -9.26 2.77
C LEU A 27 -2.80 -10.39 3.80
N GLU A 28 -3.34 -11.55 3.46
CA GLU A 28 -3.34 -12.72 4.35
C GLU A 28 -1.92 -13.21 4.63
N SER A 29 -1.03 -13.23 3.63
CA SER A 29 0.39 -13.54 3.85
C SER A 29 1.05 -12.52 4.79
N VAL A 30 0.77 -11.22 4.60
CA VAL A 30 1.32 -10.14 5.45
C VAL A 30 0.81 -10.22 6.89
N LYS A 31 -0.44 -10.66 7.10
CA LYS A 31 -1.06 -10.80 8.42
C LYS A 31 -0.26 -11.74 9.34
N THR A 32 0.42 -12.74 8.80
CA THR A 32 1.31 -13.62 9.60
C THR A 32 2.50 -12.87 10.21
N ILE A 33 2.91 -11.76 9.59
CA ILE A 33 4.09 -10.97 9.98
C ILE A 33 3.67 -9.81 10.91
N SER A 34 2.60 -9.10 10.57
CA SER A 34 2.21 -7.84 11.22
C SER A 34 0.78 -7.81 11.77
N GLY A 35 0.02 -8.89 11.66
CA GLY A 35 -1.40 -8.93 12.07
C GLY A 35 -1.67 -8.69 13.56
N HIS A 36 -0.63 -8.76 14.40
CA HIS A 36 -0.66 -8.41 15.82
C HIS A 36 -0.31 -6.92 16.09
N ARG A 37 -0.15 -6.11 15.04
CA ARG A 37 0.24 -4.69 15.12
C ARG A 37 -0.83 -3.80 14.51
N GLU A 38 -0.76 -2.50 14.83
CA GLU A 38 -1.66 -1.49 14.27
C GLU A 38 -1.48 -1.32 12.75
N TRP A 39 -0.24 -1.39 12.27
CA TRP A 39 0.09 -1.13 10.86
C TRP A 39 0.29 -2.42 10.07
N VAL A 40 -0.42 -2.55 8.94
CA VAL A 40 -0.25 -3.67 8.00
C VAL A 40 1.19 -3.74 7.46
N PHE A 41 1.78 -2.57 7.14
CA PHE A 41 3.18 -2.45 6.73
C PHE A 41 3.94 -1.63 7.77
N PRO A 42 4.49 -2.25 8.83
CA PRO A 42 5.21 -1.55 9.87
C PRO A 42 6.64 -1.18 9.41
N SER A 43 7.22 -0.17 10.04
CA SER A 43 8.65 0.15 9.86
C SER A 43 9.53 -0.96 10.43
N ILE A 44 10.60 -1.30 9.70
CA ILE A 44 11.58 -2.30 10.13
C ILE A 44 12.32 -1.83 11.39
N LYS A 45 12.63 -0.52 11.47
CA LYS A 45 13.39 0.08 12.59
C LYS A 45 12.50 0.48 13.77
N ALA A 46 11.24 0.81 13.49
CA ALA A 46 10.27 1.22 14.50
C ALA A 46 8.96 0.45 14.31
N PRO A 47 8.87 -0.80 14.80
CA PRO A 47 7.74 -1.71 14.54
C PRO A 47 6.34 -1.21 14.90
N LEU A 48 6.26 -0.20 15.77
CA LEU A 48 5.01 0.44 16.20
C LEU A 48 4.55 1.57 15.27
N ASN A 49 5.40 2.00 14.33
CA ASN A 49 5.10 3.03 13.35
C ASN A 49 4.87 2.42 11.97
N HIS A 50 4.16 3.15 11.11
CA HIS A 50 4.01 2.78 9.71
C HIS A 50 5.35 2.84 8.95
N MET A 51 5.42 2.11 7.85
CA MET A 51 6.55 2.17 6.92
C MET A 51 6.70 3.57 6.31
N HIS A 52 7.95 4.01 6.11
CA HIS A 52 8.24 5.29 5.48
C HIS A 52 7.90 5.23 3.98
N GLU A 53 7.38 6.33 3.41
CA GLU A 53 6.95 6.38 2.01
C GLU A 53 8.07 6.00 1.04
N GLN A 54 9.29 6.47 1.30
CA GLN A 54 10.45 6.18 0.47
C GLN A 54 10.84 4.70 0.47
N THR A 55 10.43 3.91 1.47
CA THR A 55 10.75 2.48 1.53
C THR A 55 10.10 1.71 0.38
N ALA A 56 8.90 2.11 -0.05
CA ALA A 56 8.25 1.51 -1.22
C ALA A 56 9.04 1.80 -2.51
N ASN A 57 9.49 3.04 -2.71
CA ASN A 57 10.34 3.39 -3.86
C ASN A 57 11.68 2.65 -3.84
N ALA A 58 12.31 2.56 -2.67
CA ALA A 58 13.56 1.82 -2.53
C ALA A 58 13.40 0.34 -2.85
N ALA A 59 12.25 -0.27 -2.49
CA ALA A 59 11.94 -1.64 -2.86
C ALA A 59 11.80 -1.80 -4.39
N ILE A 60 11.10 -0.87 -5.07
CA ILE A 60 10.96 -0.87 -6.54
C ILE A 60 12.32 -0.77 -7.24
N ILE A 61 13.19 0.12 -6.77
CA ILE A 61 14.55 0.25 -7.29
C ILE A 61 15.34 -1.05 -7.11
N ARG A 62 15.26 -1.68 -5.92
CA ARG A 62 15.93 -2.96 -5.64
C ARG A 62 15.39 -4.13 -6.46
N MET A 63 14.14 -4.07 -6.90
CA MET A 63 13.55 -5.03 -7.84
C MET A 63 14.04 -4.84 -9.29
N GLY A 64 14.87 -3.81 -9.56
CA GLY A 64 15.47 -3.56 -10.86
C GLY A 64 14.79 -2.46 -11.68
N PHE A 65 13.72 -1.84 -11.17
CA PHE A 65 12.95 -0.83 -11.90
C PHE A 65 13.38 0.62 -11.62
N GLY A 66 14.62 0.82 -11.19
CA GLY A 66 15.14 2.15 -10.87
C GLY A 66 15.15 3.08 -12.08
N GLY A 67 14.56 4.26 -11.96
CA GLY A 67 14.49 5.25 -13.06
C GLY A 67 13.35 5.00 -14.06
N GLU A 68 12.75 3.81 -14.06
CA GLU A 68 11.63 3.44 -14.93
C GLU A 68 10.29 3.50 -14.20
N LEU A 69 10.27 3.09 -12.93
CA LEU A 69 9.07 3.02 -12.12
C LEU A 69 9.31 3.60 -10.73
N VAL A 70 8.39 4.44 -10.30
CA VAL A 70 8.27 4.88 -8.91
C VAL A 70 6.90 4.47 -8.37
N ALA A 71 6.75 4.40 -7.05
CA ALA A 71 5.51 3.98 -6.42
C ALA A 71 4.32 4.85 -6.82
N HIS A 72 4.57 6.14 -7.09
CA HIS A 72 3.56 7.02 -7.65
C HIS A 72 3.10 6.57 -9.06
N GLY A 73 4.04 6.17 -9.92
CA GLY A 73 3.77 5.68 -11.28
C GLY A 73 2.95 4.38 -11.29
N MET A 74 3.07 3.54 -10.25
CA MET A 74 2.24 2.33 -10.11
C MET A 74 0.74 2.67 -10.01
N ARG A 75 0.36 3.80 -9.40
CA ARG A 75 -1.05 4.22 -9.36
C ARG A 75 -1.61 4.52 -10.75
N SER A 76 -0.77 5.06 -11.64
CA SER A 76 -1.18 5.35 -13.02
C SER A 76 -1.38 4.07 -13.84
N ILE A 77 -0.58 3.03 -13.60
CA ILE A 77 -0.71 1.71 -14.24
C ILE A 77 -1.95 0.97 -13.72
N ALA A 78 -2.22 1.07 -12.42
CA ALA A 78 -3.39 0.47 -11.78
C ALA A 78 -4.69 1.23 -12.07
N ARG A 79 -4.65 2.32 -12.84
CA ARG A 79 -5.85 3.00 -13.32
C ARG A 79 -6.45 2.15 -14.43
N THR A 80 -7.44 1.34 -14.08
CA THR A 80 -8.33 0.74 -15.07
C THR A 80 -8.90 1.86 -15.95
N LYS A 81 -8.71 1.76 -17.27
CA LYS A 81 -9.65 2.39 -18.19
C LYS A 81 -10.94 1.58 -18.07
N GLU A 82 -11.92 2.13 -17.36
CA GLU A 82 -13.32 1.84 -17.67
C GLU A 82 -13.71 2.61 -18.93
#